data_AF-K2P0C3-F1
#
_entry.id   AF-K2P0C3-F1
#
_cell.length_a   1.000
_cell.length_b   1.000
_cell.length_c   1.000
_cell.angle_alpha   90.00
_cell.angle_beta   90.00
_cell.angle_gamma   90.00
#
_symmetry.space_group_name_H-M   'P 1'
#
loop_
_entity.id
_entity.type
_entity.pdbx_description
1 polymer ?
#
loop_
_entity_poly.entity_id
_entity_poly.type
_entity_poly.pdbx_seq_one_letter_code
_entity_poly.pdbx_strand_id
1 'polypeptide(L)'
;MLRLPNSITGLVPHPVSGDTVLQQEIAAEQASSLGHAGKRVEKALERLSAYDGKDETQQKALLQAASDAVHGYFIQRELCGMRKHDAVIHEMGIPRRVLARLGAR
;
A
#
# COMPACT_ATOMS: atom_id res chain seq x y z
N MET A 1 -12.24 -45.95 -39.02
CA MET A 1 -11.51 -46.01 -37.73
C MET A 1 -12.08 -44.97 -36.80
N LEU A 2 -12.64 -45.38 -35.66
CA LEU A 2 -13.26 -44.50 -34.67
C LEU A 2 -12.16 -43.96 -33.73
N ARG A 3 -11.97 -42.64 -33.68
CA ARG A 3 -11.01 -41.98 -32.78
C ARG A 3 -11.73 -41.64 -31.47
N LEU A 4 -11.28 -42.20 -30.34
CA LEU A 4 -11.87 -41.87 -29.04
C LEU A 4 -11.43 -40.46 -28.59
N PRO A 5 -12.34 -39.67 -27.95
CA PRO A 5 -12.00 -38.38 -27.38
C PRO A 5 -11.06 -38.54 -26.17
N ASN A 6 -9.88 -37.94 -26.27
CA ASN A 6 -8.88 -37.93 -25.20
C ASN A 6 -9.17 -36.79 -24.21
N SER A 7 -10.26 -36.89 -23.44
CA SER A 7 -10.60 -35.90 -22.43
C SER A 7 -11.34 -36.53 -21.25
N ILE A 8 -10.60 -37.24 -20.39
CA ILE A 8 -11.07 -37.64 -19.05
C ILE A 8 -10.43 -36.76 -17.95
N THR A 9 -9.60 -35.78 -18.33
CA THR A 9 -8.77 -34.98 -17.39
C THR A 9 -9.52 -33.82 -16.71
N GLY A 10 -10.82 -33.62 -16.98
CA GLY A 10 -11.60 -32.51 -16.41
C GLY A 10 -12.26 -32.78 -15.04
N LEU A 11 -12.17 -33.99 -14.50
CA LEU A 11 -12.95 -34.42 -13.32
C LEU A 11 -12.17 -34.52 -12.02
N VAL A 12 -10.86 -34.25 -12.02
CA VAL A 12 -10.03 -34.31 -10.81
C VAL A 12 -9.71 -32.88 -10.36
N PRO A 13 -10.25 -32.42 -9.21
CA PRO A 13 -9.77 -31.19 -8.59
C PRO A 13 -8.27 -31.36 -8.35
N HIS A 14 -7.45 -30.55 -9.00
CA HIS A 14 -6.03 -30.53 -8.69
C HIS A 14 -5.90 -29.97 -7.27
N PRO A 15 -5.27 -30.69 -6.32
CA PRO A 15 -5.02 -30.13 -5.00
C PRO A 15 -4.22 -28.84 -5.17
N VAL A 16 -4.60 -27.78 -4.46
CA VAL A 16 -3.89 -26.51 -4.48
C VAL A 16 -2.43 -26.80 -4.08
N SER A 17 -1.50 -26.56 -5.00
CA SER A 17 -0.09 -26.82 -4.75
C SER A 17 0.44 -25.92 -3.62
N GLY A 18 1.45 -26.39 -2.89
CA GLY A 18 2.05 -25.63 -1.78
C GLY A 18 2.62 -24.26 -2.21
N ASP A 19 3.11 -24.14 -3.44
CA ASP A 19 3.52 -22.83 -3.99
C ASP A 19 2.35 -21.86 -4.10
N THR A 20 1.18 -22.34 -4.50
CA THR A 20 -0.01 -21.52 -4.69
C THR A 20 -0.54 -21.02 -3.34
N VAL A 21 -0.52 -21.87 -2.31
CA VAL A 21 -0.86 -21.46 -0.93
C VAL A 21 0.11 -20.38 -0.43
N LEU A 22 1.41 -20.57 -0.62
CA LEU A 22 2.42 -19.59 -0.19
C LEU A 22 2.24 -18.24 -0.91
N GLN A 23 1.96 -18.24 -2.21
CA GLN A 23 1.69 -16.99 -2.94
C GLN A 23 0.44 -16.28 -2.42
N GLN A 24 -0.61 -17.02 -2.03
CA GLN A 24 -1.81 -16.43 -1.44
C GLN A 24 -1.53 -15.78 -0.08
N GLU A 25 -0.73 -16.42 0.77
CA GLU A 25 -0.34 -15.86 2.07
C GLU A 25 0.52 -14.59 1.91
N ILE A 26 1.48 -14.61 0.98
CA ILE A 26 2.29 -13.42 0.67
C ILE A 26 1.40 -12.28 0.16
N ALA A 27 0.46 -12.55 -0.75
CA ALA A 27 -0.46 -11.55 -1.25
C ALA A 27 -1.37 -10.99 -0.13
N ALA A 28 -1.85 -11.84 0.77
CA ALA A 28 -2.64 -11.44 1.91
C ALA A 28 -1.85 -10.53 2.87
N GLU A 29 -0.60 -10.88 3.17
CA GLU A 29 0.28 -10.07 4.00
C GLU A 29 0.63 -8.73 3.34
N GLN A 30 0.93 -8.73 2.03
CA GLN A 30 1.15 -7.50 1.26
C GLN A 30 -0.06 -6.56 1.33
N ALA A 31 -1.27 -7.10 1.14
CA ALA A 31 -2.51 -6.33 1.21
C ALA A 31 -2.76 -5.75 2.62
N SER A 32 -2.53 -6.57 3.66
CA SER A 32 -2.62 -6.15 5.06
C SER A 32 -1.63 -5.01 5.38
N SER A 33 -0.35 -5.22 5.06
CA SER A 33 0.73 -4.26 5.27
C SER A 33 0.48 -2.94 4.53
N LEU A 34 -0.02 -3.00 3.29
CA LEU A 34 -0.41 -1.83 2.51
C LEU A 34 -1.58 -1.07 3.14
N GLY A 35 -2.63 -1.78 3.57
CA GLY A 35 -3.78 -1.20 4.24
C GLY A 35 -3.39 -0.51 5.57
N HIS A 36 -2.49 -1.12 6.34
CA HIS A 36 -1.95 -0.50 7.56
C HIS A 36 -1.13 0.76 7.27
N ALA A 37 -0.32 0.75 6.20
CA ALA A 37 0.44 1.93 5.79
C ALA A 37 -0.48 3.09 5.35
N GLY A 38 -1.53 2.81 4.57
CA GLY A 38 -2.54 3.81 4.20
C GLY A 38 -3.24 4.43 5.42
N LYS A 39 -3.70 3.62 6.38
CA LYS A 39 -4.30 4.11 7.63
C LYS A 39 -3.35 4.99 8.47
N ARG A 40 -2.04 4.76 8.39
CA ARG A 40 -1.05 5.63 9.06
C ARG A 40 -0.94 6.98 8.36
N VAL A 41 -0.99 7.01 7.03
CA VAL A 41 -1.02 8.26 6.24
C VAL A 41 -2.25 9.07 6.60
N GLU A 42 -3.45 8.47 6.54
CA GLU A 42 -4.71 9.13 6.89
C GLU A 42 -4.63 9.82 8.27
N LYS A 43 -4.23 9.06 9.31
CA LYS A 43 -4.09 9.59 10.67
C LYS A 43 -3.05 10.71 10.78
N ALA A 44 -1.94 10.60 10.06
CA ALA A 44 -0.88 11.61 10.12
C ALA A 44 -1.32 12.91 9.42
N LEU A 45 -2.00 12.79 8.28
CA LEU A 45 -2.55 13.93 7.54
C LEU A 45 -3.67 14.61 8.34
N GLU A 46 -4.57 13.84 8.97
CA GLU A 46 -5.63 14.37 9.83
C GLU A 46 -5.05 15.18 11.00
N ARG A 47 -4.04 14.66 11.69
CA ARG A 47 -3.36 15.38 12.77
C ARG A 47 -2.69 16.66 12.28
N LEU A 48 -2.03 16.60 11.12
CA LEU A 48 -1.38 17.76 10.52
C LEU A 48 -2.39 18.83 10.07
N SER A 49 -3.58 18.43 9.60
CA SER A 49 -4.64 19.37 9.19
C SER A 49 -5.41 19.95 10.37
N ALA A 50 -5.60 19.19 11.45
CA ALA A 50 -6.31 19.62 12.65
C ALA A 50 -5.47 20.55 13.54
N TYR A 51 -4.16 20.65 13.29
CA TYR A 51 -3.27 21.45 14.11
C TYR A 51 -3.40 22.95 13.82
N ASP A 52 -3.52 23.74 14.90
CA ASP A 52 -3.78 25.19 14.83
C ASP A 52 -2.55 26.05 14.50
N GLY A 53 -1.36 25.46 14.45
CA GLY A 53 -0.13 26.13 14.06
C GLY A 53 0.49 27.02 15.13
N LYS A 54 0.05 26.95 16.39
CA LYS A 54 0.55 27.84 17.47
C LYS A 54 1.98 27.57 17.92
N ASP A 55 2.44 26.32 17.84
CA ASP A 55 3.83 25.93 18.12
C ASP A 55 4.50 25.45 16.82
N GLU A 56 5.50 26.20 16.38
CA GLU A 56 6.28 25.91 15.19
C GLU A 56 7.04 24.57 15.29
N THR A 57 7.50 24.22 16.49
CA THR A 57 8.20 22.95 16.75
C THR A 57 7.25 21.78 16.56
N GLN A 58 6.06 21.87 17.14
CA GLN A 58 5.03 20.86 16.98
C GLN A 58 4.53 20.78 15.52
N GLN A 59 4.36 21.92 14.84
CA GLN A 59 4.00 21.95 13.42
C GLN A 59 5.04 21.22 12.57
N LYS A 60 6.35 21.46 12.81
CA LYS A 60 7.45 20.78 12.13
C LYS A 60 7.43 19.27 12.41
N ALA A 61 7.19 18.88 13.66
CA ALA A 61 7.11 17.47 14.05
C ALA A 61 5.94 16.74 13.37
N LEU A 62 4.76 17.37 13.31
CA LEU A 62 3.59 16.82 12.62
C LEU A 62 3.81 16.73 11.11
N LEU A 63 4.46 17.74 10.52
CA LEU A 63 4.83 17.74 9.11
C LEU A 63 5.82 16.61 8.79
N GLN A 64 6.83 16.40 9.65
CA GLN A 64 7.78 15.30 9.48
C GLN A 64 7.08 13.94 9.62
N ALA A 65 6.24 13.76 10.65
CA ALA A 65 5.49 12.53 10.84
C ALA A 65 4.58 12.19 9.65
N ALA A 66 3.92 13.19 9.06
CA ALA A 66 3.15 13.00 7.82
C ALA A 66 4.05 12.64 6.64
N SER A 67 5.22 13.26 6.51
CA SER A 67 6.19 12.99 5.44
C SER A 67 6.74 11.57 5.53
N ASP A 68 7.09 11.11 6.73
CA ASP A 68 7.58 9.76 6.97
C ASP A 68 6.49 8.71 6.69
N ALA A 69 5.26 8.97 7.11
CA ALA A 69 4.13 8.08 6.84
C ALA A 69 3.85 7.94 5.32
N VAL A 70 3.83 9.06 4.60
CA VAL A 70 3.63 9.06 3.14
C VAL A 70 4.79 8.37 2.42
N HIS A 71 6.04 8.64 2.83
CA HIS A 71 7.21 8.00 2.23
C HIS A 71 7.18 6.48 2.41
N GLY A 72 6.89 6.00 3.62
CA GLY A 72 6.75 4.57 3.89
C GLY A 72 5.60 3.92 3.12
N TYR A 73 4.48 4.63 2.95
CA TYR A 73 3.35 4.15 2.16
C TYR A 73 3.70 4.05 0.66
N PHE A 74 4.42 5.02 0.09
CA PHE A 74 4.86 4.96 -1.31
C PHE A 74 5.81 3.79 -1.55
N ILE A 75 6.77 3.54 -0.65
CA ILE A 75 7.63 2.36 -0.71
C ILE A 75 6.78 1.09 -0.71
N GLN A 76 5.83 0.97 0.21
CA GLN A 76 4.95 -0.21 0.26
C GLN A 76 4.14 -0.40 -1.02
N ARG A 77 3.63 0.69 -1.61
CA ARG A 77 2.92 0.65 -2.90
C ARG A 77 3.82 0.14 -4.01
N GLU A 78 5.06 0.62 -4.08
CA GLU A 78 6.04 0.19 -5.08
C GLU A 78 6.42 -1.29 -4.94
N LEU A 79 6.57 -1.78 -3.70
CA LEU A 79 6.78 -3.20 -3.40
C LEU A 79 5.59 -4.07 -3.84
N CYS A 80 4.37 -3.54 -3.77
CA CYS A 80 3.16 -4.18 -4.28
C CYS A 80 2.92 -3.93 -5.79
N GLY A 81 3.87 -3.32 -6.53
CA GLY A 81 3.79 -3.10 -7.98
C GLY A 81 3.06 -1.81 -8.42
N MET A 82 2.57 -0.98 -7.50
CA MET A 82 1.84 0.25 -7.78
C MET A 82 2.77 1.47 -7.79
N ARG A 83 3.48 1.68 -8.90
CA ARG A 83 4.52 2.71 -9.01
C ARG A 83 4.01 4.13 -9.33
N LYS A 84 2.78 4.27 -9.82
CA LYS A 84 2.17 5.59 -10.09
C LYS A 84 1.50 6.11 -8.83
N HIS A 85 1.83 7.34 -8.45
CA HIS A 85 1.38 7.94 -7.19
C HIS A 85 0.39 9.10 -7.37
N ASP A 86 0.21 9.63 -8.58
CA ASP A 86 -0.63 10.82 -8.83
C ASP A 86 -2.07 10.64 -8.32
N ALA A 87 -2.67 9.48 -8.60
CA ALA A 87 -4.03 9.16 -8.17
C ALA A 87 -4.15 9.13 -6.64
N VAL A 88 -3.19 8.50 -5.95
CA VAL A 88 -3.26 8.37 -4.49
C VAL A 88 -2.89 9.66 -3.77
N ILE A 89 -2.02 10.48 -4.36
CA ILE A 89 -1.73 11.85 -3.89
C ILE A 89 -3.01 12.67 -3.87
N HIS A 90 -3.80 12.60 -4.93
CA HIS A 90 -5.09 13.28 -5.03
C HIS A 90 -6.13 12.69 -4.07
N GLU A 91 -6.31 11.37 -4.07
CA GLU A 91 -7.30 10.65 -3.26
C GLU A 91 -7.11 10.89 -1.75
N MET A 92 -5.86 10.82 -1.27
CA MET A 92 -5.54 11.05 0.15
C MET A 92 -5.36 12.54 0.50
N GLY A 93 -5.46 13.45 -0.47
CA GLY A 93 -5.28 14.88 -0.23
C GLY A 93 -3.88 15.26 0.29
N ILE A 94 -2.83 14.60 -0.21
CA ILE A 94 -1.47 14.77 0.32
C ILE A 94 -0.95 16.20 0.03
N PRO A 95 -0.66 17.03 1.05
CA PRO A 95 -0.23 18.40 0.82
C PRO A 95 1.14 18.49 0.17
N ARG A 96 1.36 19.49 -0.70
CA ARG A 96 2.67 19.73 -1.35
C ARG A 96 3.83 19.87 -0.36
N ARG A 97 3.59 20.46 0.82
CA ARG A 97 4.61 20.59 1.88
C ARG A 97 5.07 19.24 2.46
N VAL A 98 4.20 18.23 2.43
CA VAL A 98 4.53 16.85 2.81
C VAL A 98 5.36 16.20 1.70
N LEU A 99 4.92 16.33 0.45
CA LEU A 99 5.64 15.81 -0.72
C LEU A 99 7.07 16.37 -0.85
N ALA A 100 7.24 17.66 -0.56
CA ALA A 100 8.54 18.33 -0.62
C ALA A 100 9.56 17.82 0.43
N ARG A 101 9.12 17.07 1.44
CA ARG A 101 9.96 16.55 2.53
C ARG A 101 10.12 15.03 2.52
N LEU A 102 9.64 14.34 1.49
CA LEU A 102 9.78 12.89 1.41
C LEU A 102 11.27 12.49 1.43
N GLY A 103 11.64 11.66 2.40
CA GLY A 103 13.02 11.17 2.57
C GLY A 103 13.99 12.16 3.20
N ALA A 104 13.54 13.36 3.59
CA ALA A 104 14.37 14.32 4.30
C ALA A 104 14.53 13.90 5.79
N ARG A 105 15.77 13.96 6.29
CA ARG A 105 16.14 13.73 7.70
C ARG A 105 16.91 14.92 8.24
#